data_AF-A0A935LQR9-F1
#
_entry.id   AF-A0A935LQR9-F1
#
_cell.length_a   1.000
_cell.length_b   1.000
_cell.length_c   1.000
_cell.angle_alpha   90.00
_cell.angle_beta   90.00
_cell.angle_gamma   90.00
#
_symmetry.space_group_name_H-M   'P 1'
#
loop_
_entity.id
_entity.type
_entity.pdbx_description
1 polymer ?
#
loop_
_entity_poly.entity_id
_entity_poly.type
_entity_poly.pdbx_seq_one_letter_code
_entity_poly.pdbx_strand_id
1 'polypeptide(L)'
;MRLNSRLLILAATFATLTGCAAVVQRAADGLSTGLTQGISNHDDVDTVAAGLPAYLLLLDGLIERDSRNPVLLLSAAKLYGTYAGGFVADAGRVKRLSDRSFAYAKRGICARDESFCRQFDDPDFDRFNTFVGEHVGRDDVDAAYVLASSWIGWLRADTADYSRIADLPRIETLLNRVNALHRRKITAVRSPISVCSIACVRSRWVASRSVANSACKPPTPSMPGRICCRRC
;
A
#
# COMPACT_ATOMS: atom_id res chain seq x y z
N MET A 1 -35.72 -39.10 5.84
CA MET A 1 -34.25 -39.27 5.95
C MET A 1 -33.86 -39.27 7.43
N ARG A 2 -33.46 -40.41 8.00
CA ARG A 2 -32.89 -40.44 9.35
C ARG A 2 -31.45 -39.92 9.24
N LEU A 3 -31.23 -38.67 9.63
CA LEU A 3 -29.88 -38.10 9.70
C LEU A 3 -29.09 -38.93 10.72
N ASN A 4 -28.04 -39.60 10.27
CA ASN A 4 -27.26 -40.51 11.11
C ASN A 4 -26.49 -39.67 12.16
N SER A 5 -26.66 -39.93 13.46
CA SER A 5 -25.99 -39.16 14.52
C SER A 5 -24.46 -39.17 14.39
N ARG A 6 -23.89 -40.24 13.82
CA ARG A 6 -22.47 -40.34 13.49
C ARG A 6 -22.01 -39.32 12.45
N LEU A 7 -22.85 -39.00 11.46
CA LEU A 7 -22.58 -37.97 10.44
C LEU A 7 -22.58 -36.56 11.06
N LEU A 8 -23.43 -36.30 12.04
CA LEU A 8 -23.46 -35.02 12.77
C LEU A 8 -22.21 -34.82 13.64
N ILE A 9 -21.74 -35.88 14.32
CA ILE A 9 -20.51 -35.80 15.14
C ILE A 9 -19.28 -35.59 14.24
N LEU A 10 -19.16 -36.32 13.13
CA LEU A 10 -18.07 -36.12 12.16
C LEU A 10 -18.09 -34.70 11.56
N ALA A 11 -19.26 -34.18 11.20
CA ALA A 11 -19.40 -32.82 10.68
C ALA A 11 -19.03 -31.75 11.74
N ALA A 12 -19.46 -31.91 12.99
CA ALA A 12 -19.13 -31.01 14.08
C ALA A 12 -17.61 -31.01 14.37
N THR A 13 -16.98 -32.19 14.36
CA THR A 13 -15.54 -32.31 14.57
C THR A 13 -14.77 -31.61 13.43
N PHE A 14 -15.17 -31.83 12.17
CA PHE A 14 -14.54 -31.17 11.02
C PHE A 14 -14.70 -29.65 11.05
N ALA A 15 -15.86 -29.14 11.50
CA ALA A 15 -16.11 -27.71 11.66
C ALA A 15 -15.24 -27.06 12.75
N THR A 16 -14.91 -27.79 13.83
CA THR A 16 -14.03 -27.26 14.88
C THR A 16 -12.56 -27.17 14.43
N LEU A 17 -12.07 -28.10 13.61
CA LEU A 17 -10.69 -28.06 13.12
C LEU A 17 -10.45 -26.93 12.10
N THR A 18 -11.41 -26.64 11.23
CA THR A 18 -11.27 -25.52 10.27
C THR A 18 -11.34 -24.15 10.95
N GLY A 19 -12.07 -24.05 12.07
CA GLY A 19 -12.16 -22.83 12.88
C GLY A 19 -10.83 -22.40 13.48
N CYS A 20 -10.04 -23.33 14.03
CA CYS A 20 -8.75 -23.00 14.64
C CYS A 20 -7.73 -22.46 13.63
N ALA A 21 -7.68 -23.02 12.42
CA ALA A 21 -6.79 -22.55 11.37
C ALA A 21 -7.08 -21.09 10.99
N ALA A 22 -8.36 -20.74 10.80
CA ALA A 22 -8.77 -19.38 10.48
C ALA A 22 -8.43 -18.37 11.60
N VAL A 23 -8.51 -18.79 12.87
CA VAL A 23 -8.11 -17.93 14.01
C VAL A 23 -6.61 -17.66 14.00
N VAL A 24 -5.79 -18.70 13.80
CA VAL A 24 -4.32 -18.55 13.75
C VAL A 24 -3.89 -17.70 12.56
N GLN A 25 -4.50 -17.89 11.38
CA GLN A 25 -4.22 -17.06 10.21
C GLN A 25 -4.54 -15.58 10.44
N ARG A 26 -5.73 -15.27 10.99
CA ARG A 26 -6.09 -13.87 11.33
C ARG A 26 -5.14 -13.24 12.35
N ALA A 27 -4.67 -14.02 13.32
CA ALA A 27 -3.68 -13.53 14.28
C ALA A 27 -2.34 -13.24 13.60
N ALA A 28 -1.90 -14.09 12.68
CA ALA A 28 -0.68 -13.89 11.90
C ALA A 28 -0.78 -12.65 10.98
N ASP A 29 -1.90 -12.51 10.27
CA ASP A 29 -2.18 -11.37 9.39
C ASP A 29 -2.25 -10.05 10.19
N GLY A 30 -2.92 -10.08 11.35
CA GLY A 30 -3.01 -8.94 12.25
C GLY A 30 -1.64 -8.54 12.80
N LEU A 31 -0.82 -9.52 13.19
CA LEU A 31 0.54 -9.29 13.65
C LEU A 31 1.41 -8.69 12.53
N SER A 32 1.43 -9.28 11.34
CA SER A 32 2.27 -8.80 10.24
C SER A 32 1.89 -7.39 9.79
N THR A 33 0.58 -7.12 9.67
CA THR A 33 0.05 -5.81 9.29
C THR A 33 0.34 -4.79 10.39
N GLY A 34 0.08 -5.12 11.66
CA GLY A 34 0.33 -4.26 12.80
C GLY A 34 1.80 -3.89 12.94
N LEU A 35 2.71 -4.86 12.83
CA LEU A 35 4.16 -4.62 12.86
C LEU A 35 4.61 -3.73 11.69
N THR A 36 4.13 -4.02 10.48
CA THR A 36 4.48 -3.24 9.29
C THR A 36 4.07 -1.77 9.44
N GLN A 37 2.87 -1.52 10.00
CA GLN A 37 2.38 -0.17 10.28
C GLN A 37 3.17 0.49 11.41
N GLY A 38 3.43 -0.22 12.51
CA GLY A 38 4.22 0.28 13.64
C GLY A 38 5.62 0.72 13.23
N ILE A 39 6.31 -0.08 12.42
CA ILE A 39 7.64 0.24 11.88
C ILE A 39 7.58 1.46 10.96
N SER A 40 6.57 1.53 10.09
CA SER A 40 6.44 2.65 9.13
C SER A 40 6.13 3.99 9.82
N ASN A 41 5.57 3.96 11.03
CA ASN A 41 5.15 5.13 11.79
C ASN A 41 5.99 5.35 13.07
N HIS A 42 7.12 4.63 13.20
CA HIS A 42 8.04 4.79 14.32
C HIS A 42 8.87 6.07 14.12
N ASP A 43 9.11 6.82 15.20
CA ASP A 43 9.84 8.10 15.18
C ASP A 43 11.35 7.95 15.42
N ASP A 44 11.77 6.90 16.13
CA ASP A 44 13.19 6.56 16.29
C ASP A 44 13.66 5.53 15.24
N VAL A 45 14.50 6.01 14.32
CA VAL A 45 15.06 5.24 13.18
C VAL A 45 16.09 4.20 13.65
N ASP A 46 16.84 4.48 14.72
CA ASP A 46 17.89 3.57 15.20
C ASP A 46 17.28 2.32 15.85
N THR A 47 16.21 2.49 16.62
CA THR A 47 15.43 1.36 17.15
C THR A 47 14.85 0.49 16.03
N VAL A 48 14.31 1.11 14.98
CA VAL A 48 13.79 0.37 13.81
C VAL A 48 14.92 -0.41 13.12
N ALA A 49 16.07 0.23 12.91
CA ALA A 49 17.23 -0.41 12.29
C ALA A 49 17.68 -1.66 13.05
N ALA A 50 17.72 -1.57 14.39
CA ALA A 50 18.13 -2.65 15.27
C ALA A 50 17.08 -3.78 15.38
N GLY A 51 15.79 -3.43 15.38
CA GLY A 51 14.69 -4.38 15.55
C GLY A 51 14.27 -5.13 14.29
N LEU A 52 14.37 -4.49 13.12
CA LEU A 52 13.93 -5.05 11.84
C LEU A 52 14.46 -6.46 11.54
N PRO A 53 15.76 -6.78 11.73
CA PRO A 53 16.29 -8.12 11.44
C PRO A 53 15.53 -9.26 12.14
N ALA A 54 15.12 -9.07 13.40
CA ALA A 54 14.37 -10.08 14.13
C ALA A 54 12.97 -10.29 13.55
N TYR A 55 12.30 -9.21 13.15
CA TYR A 55 10.98 -9.27 12.51
C TYR A 55 11.02 -9.90 11.13
N LEU A 56 12.08 -9.66 10.35
CA LEU A 56 12.27 -10.31 9.06
C LEU A 56 12.34 -11.84 9.22
N LEU A 57 13.10 -12.34 10.20
CA LEU A 57 13.18 -13.78 10.50
C LEU A 57 11.84 -14.34 11.02
N LEU A 58 11.11 -13.58 11.82
CA LEU A 58 9.78 -13.96 12.28
C LEU A 58 8.82 -14.14 11.10
N LEU A 59 8.78 -13.18 10.17
CA LEU A 59 7.94 -13.28 8.98
C LEU A 59 8.34 -14.46 8.09
N ASP A 60 9.64 -14.72 7.92
CA ASP A 60 10.10 -15.89 7.19
C ASP A 60 9.60 -17.19 7.84
N GLY A 61 9.66 -17.29 9.17
CA GLY A 61 9.15 -18.46 9.89
C GLY A 61 7.63 -18.63 9.79
N LEU A 62 6.87 -17.54 9.72
CA LEU A 62 5.43 -17.59 9.46
C LEU A 62 5.12 -18.00 8.02
N ILE A 63 5.88 -17.48 7.05
CA ILE A 63 5.74 -17.83 5.62
C ILE A 63 6.12 -19.29 5.37
N GLU A 64 7.09 -19.85 6.10
CA GLU A 64 7.43 -21.27 5.99
C GLU A 64 6.22 -22.15 6.37
N ARG A 65 5.39 -21.69 7.31
CA ARG A 65 4.18 -22.40 7.74
C ARG A 65 2.98 -22.17 6.81
N ASP A 66 2.84 -20.97 6.24
CA ASP A 66 1.79 -20.61 5.30
C ASP A 66 2.36 -19.89 4.07
N SER A 67 2.90 -20.69 3.14
CA SER A 67 3.72 -20.21 2.03
C SER A 67 2.94 -19.47 0.94
N ARG A 68 1.61 -19.51 1.00
CA ARG A 68 0.70 -18.86 0.06
C ARG A 68 -0.15 -17.76 0.70
N ASN A 69 0.12 -17.36 1.94
CA ASN A 69 -0.60 -16.25 2.55
C ASN A 69 -0.15 -14.91 1.94
N PRO A 70 -1.03 -14.21 1.20
CA PRO A 70 -0.65 -12.98 0.51
C PRO A 70 -0.33 -11.82 1.45
N VAL A 71 -0.94 -11.77 2.63
CA VAL A 71 -0.70 -10.71 3.63
C VAL A 71 0.71 -10.85 4.19
N LEU A 72 1.10 -12.05 4.62
CA LEU A 72 2.45 -12.33 5.10
C LEU A 72 3.51 -12.03 4.04
N LEU A 73 3.27 -12.48 2.80
CA LEU A 73 4.19 -12.29 1.67
C LEU A 73 4.39 -10.80 1.36
N LEU A 74 3.31 -10.02 1.27
CA LEU A 74 3.41 -8.59 0.97
C LEU A 74 3.98 -7.78 2.16
N SER A 75 3.68 -8.15 3.41
CA SER A 75 4.32 -7.57 4.59
C SER A 75 5.83 -7.82 4.60
N ALA A 76 6.26 -9.06 4.35
CA ALA A 76 7.67 -9.41 4.26
C ALA A 76 8.36 -8.65 3.12
N ALA A 77 7.76 -8.63 1.93
CA ALA A 77 8.27 -7.87 0.79
C ALA A 77 8.54 -6.41 1.15
N LYS A 78 7.56 -5.73 1.77
CA LYS A 78 7.69 -4.34 2.19
C LYS A 78 8.82 -4.16 3.21
N LEU A 79 8.86 -4.96 4.27
CA LEU A 79 9.88 -4.79 5.32
C LEU A 79 11.29 -5.14 4.83
N TYR A 80 11.46 -6.18 4.01
CA TYR A 80 12.76 -6.48 3.40
C TYR A 80 13.23 -5.34 2.49
N GLY A 81 12.33 -4.77 1.68
CA GLY A 81 12.65 -3.65 0.80
C GLY A 81 13.04 -2.39 1.58
N THR A 82 12.29 -2.07 2.64
CA THR A 82 12.61 -0.96 3.55
C THR A 82 13.94 -1.18 4.24
N TYR A 83 14.20 -2.39 4.78
CA TYR A 83 15.44 -2.69 5.48
C TYR A 83 16.66 -2.61 4.53
N ALA A 84 16.56 -3.25 3.37
CA ALA A 84 17.63 -3.27 2.37
C ALA A 84 17.97 -1.86 1.86
N GLY A 85 16.95 -1.06 1.54
CA GLY A 85 17.14 0.27 0.97
C GLY A 85 17.50 1.36 1.97
N GLY A 86 17.13 1.20 3.26
CA GLY A 86 17.31 2.23 4.28
C GLY A 86 18.47 2.01 5.25
N PHE A 87 18.88 0.76 5.48
CA PHE A 87 19.71 0.41 6.64
C PHE A 87 20.92 -0.47 6.33
N VAL A 88 21.09 -0.93 5.09
CA VAL A 88 22.19 -1.83 4.70
C VAL A 88 23.14 -1.11 3.75
N ALA A 89 24.42 -1.04 4.11
CA ALA A 89 25.47 -0.42 3.29
C ALA A 89 26.21 -1.41 2.38
N ASP A 90 26.34 -2.67 2.79
CA ASP A 90 27.02 -3.70 1.99
C ASP A 90 26.20 -4.03 0.72
N ALA A 91 26.75 -3.70 -0.45
CA ALA A 91 26.05 -3.85 -1.73
C ALA A 91 25.62 -5.31 -1.99
N GLY A 92 26.46 -6.28 -1.64
CA GLY A 92 26.13 -7.70 -1.79
C GLY A 92 24.92 -8.10 -0.94
N ARG A 93 24.83 -7.59 0.30
CA ARG A 93 23.70 -7.81 1.20
C ARG A 93 22.46 -7.04 0.76
N VAL A 94 22.58 -5.80 0.27
CA VAL A 94 21.46 -5.05 -0.34
C VAL A 94 20.86 -5.87 -1.47
N LYS A 95 21.67 -6.38 -2.40
CA LYS A 95 21.21 -7.24 -3.49
C LYS A 95 20.42 -8.45 -3.00
N ARG A 96 20.99 -9.25 -2.08
CA ARG A 96 20.30 -10.45 -1.55
C ARG A 96 18.96 -10.12 -0.88
N LEU A 97 18.88 -9.03 -0.13
CA LEU A 97 17.67 -8.64 0.58
C LEU A 97 16.62 -8.01 -0.36
N SER A 98 17.04 -7.24 -1.35
CA SER A 98 16.16 -6.71 -2.41
C SER A 98 15.62 -7.83 -3.31
N ASP A 99 16.45 -8.83 -3.65
CA ASP A 99 16.01 -10.04 -4.36
C ASP A 99 14.94 -10.79 -3.57
N ARG A 100 15.13 -10.96 -2.25
CA ARG A 100 14.14 -11.57 -1.37
C ARG A 100 12.85 -10.74 -1.28
N SER A 101 12.96 -9.41 -1.13
CA SER A 101 11.82 -8.48 -1.10
C SER A 101 10.95 -8.64 -2.35
N PHE A 102 11.57 -8.57 -3.53
CA PHE A 102 10.85 -8.70 -4.80
C PHE A 102 10.26 -10.10 -5.00
N ALA A 103 10.99 -11.16 -4.62
CA ALA A 103 10.47 -12.52 -4.69
C ALA A 103 9.21 -12.72 -3.84
N TYR A 104 9.19 -12.17 -2.61
CA TYR A 104 7.99 -12.19 -1.77
C TYR A 104 6.86 -11.35 -2.36
N ALA A 105 7.17 -10.20 -2.97
CA ALA A 105 6.14 -9.39 -3.61
C ALA A 105 5.46 -10.13 -4.78
N LYS A 106 6.25 -10.74 -5.68
CA LYS A 106 5.73 -11.56 -6.79
C LYS A 106 4.86 -12.70 -6.27
N ARG A 107 5.33 -13.46 -5.28
CA ARG A 107 4.57 -14.54 -4.65
C ARG A 107 3.28 -14.03 -4.01
N GLY A 108 3.33 -12.88 -3.34
CA GLY A 108 2.16 -12.26 -2.71
C GLY A 108 1.11 -11.88 -3.73
N ILE A 109 1.51 -11.30 -4.87
CA ILE A 109 0.61 -11.01 -5.99
C ILE A 109 0.02 -12.29 -6.58
N CYS A 110 0.86 -13.30 -6.84
CA CYS A 110 0.39 -14.59 -7.34
C CYS A 110 -0.59 -15.29 -6.40
N ALA A 111 -0.38 -15.18 -5.09
CA ALA A 111 -1.29 -15.74 -4.09
C ALA A 111 -2.65 -15.01 -4.04
N ARG A 112 -2.70 -13.73 -4.43
CA ARG A 112 -3.94 -12.93 -4.48
C ARG A 112 -4.69 -13.13 -5.79
N ASP A 113 -3.96 -13.15 -6.90
CA ASP A 113 -4.52 -13.10 -8.24
C ASP A 113 -3.67 -13.92 -9.21
N GLU A 114 -4.18 -15.09 -9.56
CA GLU A 114 -3.58 -16.00 -10.53
C GLU A 114 -3.52 -15.39 -11.95
N SER A 115 -4.47 -14.52 -12.29
CA SER A 115 -4.46 -13.83 -13.58
C SER A 115 -3.31 -12.83 -13.67
N PHE A 116 -3.06 -12.07 -12.60
CA PHE A 116 -1.89 -11.20 -12.51
C PHE A 116 -0.59 -12.01 -12.44
N CYS A 117 -0.58 -13.16 -11.76
CA CYS A 117 0.60 -14.02 -11.71
C CYS A 117 1.15 -14.36 -13.11
N ARG A 118 0.24 -14.72 -14.04
CA ARG A 118 0.59 -15.08 -15.42
C ARG A 118 1.21 -13.93 -16.21
N GLN A 119 1.00 -12.68 -15.82
CA GLN A 119 1.58 -11.52 -16.49
C GLN A 119 3.09 -11.38 -16.25
N PHE A 120 3.66 -12.05 -15.26
CA PHE A 120 5.11 -12.00 -15.04
C PHE A 120 5.89 -12.71 -16.14
N ASP A 121 5.31 -13.76 -16.73
CA ASP A 121 5.96 -14.60 -17.74
C ASP A 121 5.60 -14.19 -19.18
N ASP A 122 4.64 -13.28 -19.37
CA ASP A 122 4.24 -12.78 -20.68
C ASP A 122 5.34 -11.86 -21.24
N PRO A 123 6.00 -12.16 -22.38
CA PRO A 123 7.02 -11.28 -22.95
C PRO A 123 6.43 -10.00 -23.58
N ASP A 124 5.13 -9.96 -23.84
CA ASP A 124 4.46 -8.82 -24.46
C ASP A 124 4.14 -7.73 -23.43
N PHE A 125 4.88 -6.62 -23.51
CA PHE A 125 4.70 -5.48 -22.63
C PHE A 125 3.32 -4.81 -22.79
N ASP A 126 2.77 -4.76 -24.00
CA ASP A 126 1.49 -4.07 -24.24
C ASP A 126 0.33 -4.83 -23.59
N ARG A 127 0.42 -6.16 -23.52
CA ARG A 127 -0.51 -6.99 -22.74
C ARG A 127 -0.39 -6.74 -21.25
N PHE A 128 0.83 -6.63 -20.72
CA PHE A 128 1.02 -6.24 -19.32
C PHE A 128 0.40 -4.88 -19.02
N ASN A 129 0.63 -3.89 -19.89
CA ASN A 129 0.10 -2.54 -19.72
C ASN A 129 -1.43 -2.51 -19.76
N THR A 130 -2.03 -3.21 -20.70
CA THR A 130 -3.49 -3.36 -20.82
C THR A 130 -4.07 -4.04 -19.58
N PHE A 131 -3.48 -5.16 -19.17
CA PHE A 131 -3.91 -5.91 -17.99
C PHE A 131 -3.92 -5.03 -16.74
N VAL A 132 -2.83 -4.30 -16.47
CA VAL A 132 -2.75 -3.41 -15.31
C VAL A 132 -3.79 -2.29 -15.39
N GLY A 133 -4.04 -1.74 -16.58
CA GLY A 133 -5.06 -0.70 -16.80
C GLY A 133 -6.48 -1.17 -16.48
N GLU A 134 -6.79 -2.42 -16.77
CA GLU A 134 -8.12 -3.03 -16.65
C GLU A 134 -8.36 -3.68 -15.29
N HIS A 135 -7.38 -4.40 -14.75
CA HIS A 135 -7.57 -5.33 -13.63
C HIS A 135 -7.06 -4.79 -12.29
N VAL A 136 -6.09 -3.88 -12.26
CA VAL A 136 -5.59 -3.32 -10.99
C VAL A 136 -6.54 -2.23 -10.52
N GLY A 137 -7.36 -2.54 -9.52
CA GLY A 137 -8.39 -1.67 -8.97
C GLY A 137 -7.92 -0.83 -7.79
N ARG A 138 -8.86 -0.10 -7.17
CA ARG A 138 -8.58 0.71 -5.97
C ARG A 138 -8.17 -0.14 -4.77
N ASP A 139 -8.70 -1.35 -4.67
CA ASP A 139 -8.46 -2.26 -3.56
C ASP A 139 -7.10 -2.96 -3.69
N ASP A 140 -6.45 -2.85 -4.85
CA ASP A 140 -5.14 -3.45 -5.13
C ASP A 140 -3.99 -2.45 -4.98
N VAL A 141 -4.29 -1.17 -4.70
CA VAL A 141 -3.29 -0.09 -4.65
C VAL A 141 -2.12 -0.44 -3.73
N ASP A 142 -2.39 -0.96 -2.54
CA ASP A 142 -1.35 -1.30 -1.57
C ASP A 142 -0.47 -2.46 -2.07
N ALA A 143 -1.08 -3.52 -2.60
CA ALA A 143 -0.36 -4.66 -3.15
C ALA A 143 0.47 -4.29 -4.38
N ALA A 144 -0.10 -3.50 -5.29
CA ALA A 144 0.58 -3.00 -6.48
C ALA A 144 1.73 -2.04 -6.13
N TYR A 145 1.57 -1.20 -5.10
CA TYR A 145 2.64 -0.34 -4.61
C TYR A 145 3.78 -1.14 -3.98
N VAL A 146 3.47 -2.16 -3.15
CA VAL A 146 4.48 -3.06 -2.59
C VAL A 146 5.22 -3.80 -3.71
N LEU A 147 4.52 -4.30 -4.73
CA LEU A 147 5.15 -4.91 -5.91
C LEU A 147 6.09 -3.94 -6.60
N ALA A 148 5.60 -2.77 -6.99
CA ALA A 148 6.39 -1.78 -7.74
C ALA A 148 7.62 -1.31 -6.95
N SER A 149 7.46 -0.97 -5.66
CA SER A 149 8.58 -0.52 -4.82
C SER A 149 9.63 -1.61 -4.58
N SER A 150 9.21 -2.86 -4.39
CA SER A 150 10.13 -4.00 -4.26
C SER A 150 10.86 -4.29 -5.56
N TRP A 151 10.18 -4.20 -6.70
CA TRP A 151 10.76 -4.38 -8.04
C TRP A 151 11.78 -3.28 -8.36
N ILE A 152 11.51 -2.04 -7.97
CA ILE A 152 12.47 -0.93 -8.06
C ILE A 152 13.69 -1.19 -7.18
N GLY A 153 13.49 -1.67 -5.94
CA GLY A 153 14.58 -2.01 -5.03
C GLY A 153 15.48 -3.10 -5.60
N TRP A 154 14.88 -4.11 -6.22
CA TRP A 154 15.58 -5.15 -6.97
C TRP A 154 16.36 -4.60 -8.16
N LEU A 155 15.76 -3.75 -8.99
CA LEU A 155 16.44 -3.12 -10.12
C LEU A 155 17.64 -2.27 -9.66
N ARG A 156 17.44 -1.43 -8.64
CA ARG A 156 18.49 -0.53 -8.11
C ARG A 156 19.63 -1.25 -7.41
N ALA A 157 19.38 -2.44 -6.85
CA ALA A 157 20.41 -3.16 -6.11
C ALA A 157 21.50 -3.76 -7.01
N ASP A 158 21.26 -3.85 -8.32
CA ASP A 158 22.26 -4.28 -9.30
C ASP A 158 21.96 -3.68 -10.68
N THR A 159 22.33 -2.42 -10.88
CA THR A 159 22.12 -1.71 -12.15
C THR A 159 23.09 -2.13 -13.25
N ALA A 160 24.12 -2.94 -12.94
CA ALA A 160 25.02 -3.50 -13.95
C ALA A 160 24.37 -4.69 -14.68
N ASP A 161 23.34 -5.30 -14.09
CA ASP A 161 22.56 -6.36 -14.70
C ASP A 161 21.47 -5.77 -15.63
N TYR A 162 21.78 -5.73 -16.93
CA TYR A 162 20.88 -5.21 -17.96
C TYR A 162 19.52 -5.94 -18.01
N SER A 163 19.44 -7.19 -17.54
CA SER A 163 18.17 -7.90 -17.47
C SER A 163 17.19 -7.25 -16.49
N ARG A 164 17.71 -6.58 -15.43
CA ARG A 164 16.88 -5.84 -14.48
C ARG A 164 16.36 -4.54 -15.05
N ILE A 165 17.17 -3.87 -15.88
CA ILE A 165 16.78 -2.61 -16.54
C ILE A 165 15.64 -2.85 -17.54
N ALA A 166 15.59 -4.02 -18.19
CA ALA A 166 14.54 -4.36 -19.14
C ALA A 166 13.13 -4.35 -18.53
N ASP A 167 12.99 -4.53 -17.22
CA ASP A 167 11.70 -4.50 -16.50
C ASP A 167 11.21 -3.08 -16.16
N LEU A 168 12.02 -2.04 -16.40
CA LEU A 168 11.67 -0.66 -16.07
C LEU A 168 10.30 -0.22 -16.59
N PRO A 169 9.90 -0.52 -17.85
CA PRO A 169 8.57 -0.15 -18.34
C PRO A 169 7.42 -0.77 -17.51
N ARG A 170 7.56 -2.02 -17.03
CA ARG A 170 6.54 -2.69 -16.20
C ARG A 170 6.41 -2.01 -14.84
N ILE A 171 7.53 -1.63 -14.26
CA ILE A 171 7.58 -0.88 -13.00
C ILE A 171 6.86 0.46 -13.16
N GLU A 172 7.15 1.20 -14.24
CA GLU A 172 6.52 2.49 -14.52
C GLU A 172 5.02 2.37 -14.71
N THR A 173 4.55 1.36 -15.45
CA THR A 173 3.12 1.05 -15.62
C THR A 173 2.43 0.87 -14.27
N LEU A 174 3.02 0.09 -13.35
CA LEU A 174 2.44 -0.15 -12.01
C LEU A 174 2.38 1.14 -11.19
N LEU A 175 3.48 1.91 -11.13
CA LEU A 175 3.53 3.17 -10.40
C LEU A 175 2.54 4.20 -10.95
N ASN A 176 2.45 4.31 -12.27
CA ASN A 176 1.50 5.22 -12.93
C ASN A 176 0.05 4.82 -12.61
N ARG A 177 -0.26 3.52 -12.60
CA ARG A 177 -1.58 3.03 -12.22
C ARG A 177 -1.90 3.35 -10.76
N VAL A 178 -0.98 3.06 -9.84
CA VAL A 178 -1.11 3.39 -8.41
C VAL A 178 -1.37 4.89 -8.22
N ASN A 179 -0.58 5.75 -8.87
CA ASN A 179 -0.75 7.20 -8.81
C ASN A 179 -2.10 7.67 -9.36
N ALA A 180 -2.57 7.10 -10.47
CA ALA A 180 -3.86 7.43 -11.06
C ALA A 180 -5.05 7.02 -10.17
N LEU A 181 -4.91 5.94 -9.40
CA LEU A 181 -5.91 5.49 -8.44
C LEU A 181 -5.87 6.31 -7.14
N HIS A 182 -4.67 6.67 -6.67
CA HIS A 182 -4.49 7.48 -5.46
C HIS A 182 -5.00 8.92 -5.65
N ARG A 183 -4.66 9.59 -6.76
CA ARG A 183 -5.08 10.99 -7.04
C ARG A 183 -6.60 11.16 -7.05
N ARG A 184 -7.35 10.13 -7.46
CA ARG A 184 -8.83 10.13 -7.45
C ARG A 184 -9.44 10.08 -6.04
N LYS A 185 -8.71 9.65 -5.00
CA LYS A 185 -9.16 9.78 -3.60
C LYS A 185 -9.12 11.25 -3.14
N ILE A 186 -8.08 11.99 -3.51
CA ILE A 186 -7.91 13.40 -3.12
C ILE A 186 -8.99 14.29 -3.74
N THR A 187 -9.41 14.02 -4.97
CA THR A 187 -10.48 14.79 -5.63
C THR A 187 -11.88 14.42 -5.12
N ALA A 188 -12.13 13.16 -4.76
CA ALA A 188 -13.42 12.73 -4.20
C ALA A 188 -13.65 13.22 -2.74
N VAL A 189 -12.58 13.42 -1.96
CA VAL A 189 -12.65 13.99 -0.60
C VAL A 189 -12.87 15.52 -0.63
N ARG A 190 -12.58 16.19 -1.75
CA ARG A 190 -12.97 17.60 -1.97
C ARG A 190 -14.42 17.69 -2.47
N SER A 191 -15.37 17.32 -1.62
CA SER A 191 -16.74 17.81 -1.78
C SER A 191 -16.76 19.34 -1.55
N PRO A 192 -17.66 20.11 -2.22
CA PRO A 192 -17.68 21.58 -2.15
C PRO A 192 -17.92 22.15 -0.75
N ILE A 193 -18.24 21.31 0.25
CA ILE A 193 -18.46 21.70 1.65
C ILE A 193 -17.14 22.19 2.29
N SER A 194 -15.98 21.65 1.91
CA SER A 194 -14.69 21.98 2.56
C SER A 194 -14.06 23.30 2.10
N VAL A 195 -14.35 23.75 0.87
CA VAL A 195 -13.75 24.98 0.32
C VAL A 195 -14.23 26.22 1.08
N CYS A 196 -15.46 26.20 1.60
CA CYS A 196 -16.03 27.30 2.37
C CYS A 196 -15.37 27.44 3.77
N SER A 197 -15.04 26.32 4.43
CA SER A 197 -14.35 26.35 5.74
C SER A 197 -12.90 26.83 5.65
N ILE A 198 -12.17 26.46 4.60
CA ILE A 198 -10.76 26.88 4.45
C ILE A 198 -10.68 28.39 4.17
N ALA A 199 -11.61 28.95 3.40
CA ALA A 199 -11.69 30.40 3.20
C ALA A 199 -12.02 31.17 4.49
N CYS A 200 -12.84 30.59 5.37
CA CYS A 200 -13.25 31.18 6.66
C CYS A 200 -12.14 31.14 7.72
N VAL A 201 -11.36 30.05 7.79
CA VAL A 201 -10.22 29.95 8.71
C VAL A 201 -9.09 30.91 8.30
N ARG A 202 -8.86 31.07 7.00
CA ARG A 202 -7.80 31.95 6.49
C ARG A 202 -8.11 33.45 6.69
N SER A 203 -9.39 33.85 6.67
CA SER A 203 -9.78 35.23 6.97
C SER A 203 -9.72 35.55 8.48
N ARG A 204 -9.93 34.56 9.36
CA ARG A 204 -9.82 34.73 10.82
C ARG A 204 -8.38 34.84 11.31
N TRP A 205 -7.42 34.24 10.61
CA TRP A 205 -5.99 34.30 10.94
C TRP A 205 -5.30 35.60 10.50
N VAL A 206 -5.79 36.25 9.44
CA VAL A 206 -5.26 37.56 8.98
C VAL A 206 -5.79 38.71 9.86
N ALA A 207 -6.94 38.55 10.50
CA ALA A 207 -7.56 39.58 11.33
C ALA A 207 -6.92 39.78 12.73
N SER A 208 -5.97 38.94 13.16
CA SER A 208 -5.31 39.08 14.48
C SER A 208 -3.92 39.75 14.42
N ARG A 209 -3.51 40.32 13.29
CA ARG A 209 -2.14 40.90 13.12
C ARG A 209 -2.05 42.35 12.63
N SER A 210 -3.13 43.11 12.55
CA SER A 210 -3.00 44.55 12.29
C SER A 210 -4.15 45.36 12.89
N VAL A 211 -3.86 46.05 13.99
CA VAL A 211 -4.47 47.35 14.28
C VAL A 211 -4.00 48.31 13.19
N ALA A 212 -4.91 48.78 12.34
CA ALA A 212 -4.95 50.14 11.76
C ALA A 212 -5.83 50.20 10.50
N ASN A 213 -6.84 51.08 10.56
CA ASN A 213 -7.40 51.90 9.48
C ASN A 213 -8.03 51.27 8.22
N SER A 214 -9.37 51.38 8.20
CA SER A 214 -10.22 51.96 7.15
C SER A 214 -10.13 51.44 5.70
N ALA A 215 -11.24 50.86 5.20
CA ALA A 215 -12.07 51.44 4.12
C ALA A 215 -12.98 50.37 3.45
N CYS A 216 -14.24 50.27 3.87
CA CYS A 216 -15.29 49.69 3.02
C CYS A 216 -15.84 50.82 2.14
N LYS A 217 -15.55 50.77 0.84
CA LYS A 217 -16.13 51.67 -0.18
C LYS A 217 -17.52 51.11 -0.57
N PRO A 218 -18.57 51.94 -0.70
CA PRO A 218 -19.89 51.48 -1.13
C PRO A 218 -19.93 51.09 -2.62
N PRO A 219 -20.84 50.19 -3.04
CA PRO A 219 -20.88 49.62 -4.38
C PRO A 219 -21.51 50.55 -5.43
N THR A 220 -21.01 50.51 -6.66
CA THR A 220 -21.67 51.06 -7.86
C THR A 220 -22.52 49.99 -8.57
N PRO A 221 -23.57 50.39 -9.32
CA PRO A 221 -24.56 49.47 -9.86
C PRO A 221 -24.13 48.90 -11.22
N SER A 222 -23.37 47.81 -11.23
CA SER A 222 -23.22 46.96 -12.42
C SER A 222 -22.69 45.56 -12.08
N MET A 223 -23.55 44.71 -11.51
CA MET A 223 -23.35 43.26 -11.53
C MET A 223 -24.69 42.51 -11.53
N PRO A 224 -24.84 41.46 -12.36
CA PRO A 224 -25.51 40.25 -11.91
C PRO A 224 -24.44 39.24 -11.52
N GLY A 225 -24.43 38.83 -10.25
CA GLY A 225 -23.70 37.65 -9.79
C GLY A 225 -22.57 37.91 -8.80
N ARG A 226 -22.91 38.26 -7.54
CA ARG A 226 -22.06 37.87 -6.40
C ARG A 226 -22.89 37.13 -5.37
N ILE A 227 -22.40 35.93 -5.07
CA ILE A 227 -22.86 35.06 -4.00
C ILE A 227 -22.52 35.79 -2.69
N CYS A 228 -23.54 36.37 -2.05
CA CYS A 228 -23.44 36.77 -0.65
C CYS A 228 -23.29 35.50 0.19
N CYS A 229 -22.08 35.23 0.69
CA CYS A 229 -21.93 34.37 1.85
C CYS A 229 -22.70 35.05 2.99
N ARG A 230 -23.89 34.53 3.32
CA ARG A 230 -24.55 34.87 4.58
C ARG A 230 -23.55 34.64 5.70
N ARG A 231 -23.42 35.65 6.55
CA ARG A 231 -22.52 35.74 7.70
C ARG A 231 -22.47 34.41 8.47
N CYS A 232 -21.26 34.06 8.93
CA CYS A 232 -21.07 33.16 10.07
C CYS A 232 -21.78 33.71 11.31
#